data_AF-A0A225VD49-F1
#
_entry.id   AF-A0A225VD49-F1
#
_cell.length_a   1.000
_cell.length_b   1.000
_cell.length_c   1.000
_cell.angle_alpha   90.00
_cell.angle_beta   90.00
_cell.angle_gamma   90.00
#
_symmetry.space_group_name_H-M   'P 1'
#
loop_
_entity.id
_entity.type
_entity.pdbx_description
1 polymer ?
#
loop_
_entity_poly.entity_id
_entity_poly.type
_entity_poly.pdbx_seq_one_letter_code
_entity_poly.pdbx_strand_id
1 'polypeptide(L)' 'MPDRFYLVFDGWSYAYEHYIAVLAWYEMGDSVCCPLLCMAPLINKETDDHSAESHRSFLASMLLRDFN' A
#
# COMPACT_ATOMS: atom_id res chain seq x y z
N MET A 1 6.68 20.05 3.10
CA MET A 1 6.58 18.72 2.47
C MET A 1 7.85 18.55 1.63
N PRO A 2 8.47 17.36 1.55
CA PRO A 2 9.68 17.16 0.75
C PRO A 2 9.44 17.50 -0.73
N ASP A 3 10.46 17.99 -1.43
CA ASP A 3 10.37 18.30 -2.87
C ASP A 3 10.03 17.06 -3.71
N ARG A 4 10.45 15.89 -3.23
CA ARG A 4 10.13 14.58 -3.78
C ARG A 4 9.51 13.71 -2.71
N PHE A 5 8.23 13.42 -2.86
CA PHE A 5 7.47 12.53 -2.00
C PHE A 5 6.72 11.53 -2.86
N TYR A 6 6.90 10.25 -2.55
CA TYR A 6 6.23 9.15 -3.24
C TYR A 6 5.51 8.26 -2.25
N LEU A 7 4.46 7.62 -2.72
CA LEU A 7 3.79 6.52 -2.01
C LEU A 7 4.27 5.21 -2.61
N VAL A 8 4.73 4.32 -1.75
CA VAL A 8 5.13 2.95 -2.11
C VAL A 8 4.08 2.01 -1.55
N PHE A 9 3.53 1.16 -2.41
CA PHE A 9 2.63 0.09 -2.02
C PHE A 9 3.43 -1.21 -2.02
N ASP A 10 3.43 -1.91 -0.89
CA ASP A 10 4.10 -3.19 -0.73
C ASP A 10 3.14 -4.25 -0.18
N GLY A 11 3.33 -5.50 -0.61
CA GLY A 11 2.56 -6.64 -0.15
C GLY A 11 3.27 -7.32 1.02
N TRP A 12 2.60 -7.43 2.16
CA TRP A 12 3.13 -8.14 3.32
C TRP A 12 2.22 -9.32 3.70
N SER A 13 2.78 -10.39 4.25
CA SER A 13 2.00 -11.54 4.69
C SER A 13 2.43 -11.99 6.08
N TYR A 14 1.47 -12.29 6.93
CA TYR A 14 1.71 -12.93 8.23
C TYR A 14 0.72 -14.09 8.41
N ALA A 15 1.26 -15.31 8.51
CA ALA A 15 0.47 -16.53 8.45
C ALA A 15 -0.42 -16.59 7.19
N TYR A 16 -1.74 -16.55 7.36
CA TYR A 16 -2.74 -16.61 6.27
C TYR A 16 -3.34 -15.25 5.91
N GLU A 17 -2.90 -14.19 6.59
CA GLU A 17 -3.36 -12.83 6.33
C GLU A 17 -2.39 -12.09 5.43
N HIS A 18 -2.93 -11.55 4.34
CA HIS A 18 -2.22 -10.70 3.41
C HIS A 18 -2.59 -9.25 3.68
N TYR A 19 -1.61 -8.36 3.60
CA TYR A 19 -1.74 -6.95 3.90
C TYR A 19 -1.17 -6.13 2.76
N ILE A 20 -1.73 -4.95 2.56
CA ILE A 20 -1.07 -3.89 1.81
C ILE A 20 -0.49 -2.89 2.81
N ALA A 21 0.81 -2.69 2.74
CA ALA A 21 1.51 -1.60 3.40
C ALA A 21 1.60 -0.40 2.46
N VAL A 22 1.35 0.80 2.99
CA VAL A 22 1.61 2.06 2.30
C VAL A 22 2.75 2.74 3.04
N LEU A 23 3.87 2.96 2.35
CA LEU A 23 5.02 3.67 2.87
C LEU A 23 5.14 5.03 2.17
N ALA A 24 5.60 6.04 2.90
CA ALA A 24 6.15 7.22 2.27
C ALA A 24 7.56 6.91 1.81
N TRP A 25 8.00 7.52 0.71
CA TRP A 25 9.39 7.56 0.32
C TRP A 25 9.75 8.99 0.00
N TYR A 26 10.73 9.54 0.70
CA TYR A 26 11.22 10.89 0.46
C TYR A 26 12.67 11.06 0.89
N GLU A 27 13.32 12.06 0.32
CA GLU A 27 14.68 12.48 0.69
C GLU A 27 14.63 13.51 1.83
N MET A 28 15.49 13.33 2.83
CA MET A 28 15.68 14.25 3.95
C MET A 28 17.19 14.51 4.11
N GLY A 29 17.68 15.57 3.47
CA GLY A 29 19.12 15.79 3.32
C GLY A 29 19.76 14.68 2.48
N ASP A 30 20.85 14.10 2.97
CA ASP A 30 21.56 13.00 2.30
C ASP A 30 20.98 11.61 2.64
N SER A 31 19.83 11.55 3.31
CA SER A 31 19.18 10.30 3.75
C SER A 31 17.84 10.07 3.07
N VAL A 32 17.50 8.80 2.83
CA VAL A 32 16.19 8.37 2.36
C VAL A 32 15.35 7.94 3.55
N CYS A 33 14.14 8.47 3.65
CA CYS A 33 13.16 8.09 4.67
C CYS A 33 12.05 7.25 4.05
N CYS A 34 11.80 6.08 4.67
CA CYS A 34 10.76 5.13 4.24
C CYS A 34 9.80 4.73 5.37
N PRO A 35 9.09 5.67 6.04
CA PRO A 35 8.20 5.29 7.14
C PRO A 35 6.94 4.59 6.62
N LEU A 36 6.48 3.57 7.36
CA LEU A 36 5.16 2.97 7.17
C LEU A 36 4.08 3.99 7.57
N LEU A 37 3.21 4.36 6.65
CA LEU A 37 2.11 5.30 6.89
C LEU A 37 0.86 4.59 7.38
N CYS A 38 0.49 3.50 6.70
CA CYS A 38 -0.63 2.68 7.09
C CYS A 38 -0.46 1.25 6.56
N MET A 39 -1.20 0.33 7.18
CA MET A 39 -1.30 -1.05 6.75
C MET A 39 -2.75 -1.47 6.89
N ALA A 40 -3.28 -2.15 5.88
CA ALA A 40 -4.63 -2.67 5.90
C ALA A 40 -4.62 -4.14 5.47
N PRO A 41 -5.41 -5.01 6.13
CA PRO A 41 -5.59 -6.36 5.66
C PRO A 41 -6.25 -6.31 4.28
N LEU A 42 -5.70 -7.06 3.33
CA LEU A 42 -6.39 -7.39 2.11
C LEU A 42 -7.51 -8.36 2.50
N ILE A 43 -8.76 -8.04 2.18
CA ILE A 43 -9.87 -8.97 2.45
C ILE A 43 -9.56 -10.25 1.69
N ASN A 44 -9.24 -11.31 2.42
CA ASN A 44 -8.87 -12.60 1.84
C ASN A 44 -10.14 -13.45 1.74
N LYS A 45 -10.95 -13.25 0.70
CA LYS A 45 -12.00 -14.23 0.40
C LYS A 45 -11.32 -15.48 -0.13
N GLU A 46 -11.86 -16.68 0.14
CA GLU A 46 -11.29 -17.95 -0.36
C GLU A 46 -11.09 -17.99 -1.89
N THR A 47 -11.69 -17.06 -2.64
CA THR A 47 -11.57 -16.92 -4.09
C THR A 47 -10.59 -15.83 -4.55
N ASP A 48 -9.96 -15.07 -3.65
CA ASP A 48 -9.00 -14.04 -4.04
C ASP A 48 -7.67 -14.70 -4.45
N ASP A 49 -7.26 -14.43 -5.68
CA ASP A 49 -6.09 -15.05 -6.32
C ASP A 49 -4.76 -14.39 -5.92
N HIS A 50 -4.80 -13.38 -5.04
CA HIS A 50 -3.67 -12.51 -4.65
C HIS A 50 -2.86 -11.98 -5.85
N SER A 51 -3.49 -11.90 -7.02
CA SER A 51 -2.83 -11.40 -8.21
C SER A 51 -2.58 -9.90 -8.09
N ALA A 52 -1.58 -9.40 -8.82
CA ALA A 52 -1.33 -7.97 -8.94
C ALA A 52 -2.56 -7.19 -9.44
N GLU A 53 -3.41 -7.82 -10.26
CA GLU A 53 -4.63 -7.19 -10.79
C GLU A 53 -5.71 -7.04 -9.71
N SER A 54 -5.88 -8.06 -8.86
CA SER A 54 -6.78 -8.00 -7.70
C SER A 54 -6.34 -6.93 -6.71
N HIS A 55 -5.03 -6.82 -6.44
CA HIS A 55 -4.47 -5.75 -5.60
C HIS A 55 -4.70 -4.36 -6.21
N ARG A 56 -4.48 -4.20 -7.52
CA ARG A 56 -4.73 -2.94 -8.24
C ARG A 56 -6.20 -2.53 -8.18
N SER A 57 -7.11 -3.48 -8.39
CA SER A 57 -8.56 -3.24 -8.36
C SER A 57 -9.03 -2.81 -6.97
N PHE A 58 -8.52 -3.46 -5.92
CA PHE A 58 -8.77 -3.05 -4.53
C PHE A 58 -8.31 -1.61 -4.28
N LEU A 59 -7.05 -1.29 -4.60
CA LEU A 59 -6.50 0.07 -4.43
C LEU A 59 -7.31 1.12 -5.21
N ALA A 60 -7.67 0.83 -6.46
CA ALA A 60 -8.49 1.74 -7.26
C ALA A 60 -9.84 2.02 -6.59
N SER A 61 -10.53 0.98 -6.11
CA SER A 61 -11.82 1.15 -5.42
C SER A 61 -11.72 1.95 -4.13
N MET A 62 -10.67 1.73 -3.33
CA MET A 62 -10.44 2.45 -2.09
C MET A 62 -10.17 3.94 -2.37
N LEU A 63 -9.27 4.22 -3.32
CA LEU A 63 -8.93 5.59 -3.69
C LEU A 63 -10.11 6.35 -4.30
N LEU A 64 -10.95 5.70 -5.11
CA LEU A 64 -12.15 6.30 -5.70
C LEU A 64 -13.21 6.64 -4.66
N ARG A 65 -13.36 5.82 -3.61
CA ARG A 65 -14.40 6.02 -2.58
C ARG A 65 -14.20 7.31 -1.79
N ASP A 66 -12.95 7.66 -1.50
CA ASP A 66 -12.60 8.73 -0.57
C ASP A 66 -12.13 10.02 -1.29
N PHE A 67 -12.20 10.06 -2.62
CA PHE A 67 -11.80 11.22 -3.46
C PHE A 67 -12.96 12.17 -3.83
N ASN A 68 -14.22 11.72 -3.71
CA ASN A 68 -15.43 12.53 -3.96
C ASN A 68 -15.98 13.15 -2.68
#